data_AF-A0A2G5P2B7-F1
#
_entry.id   AF-A0A2G5P2B7-F1
#
_cell.length_a   1.000
_cell.length_b   1.000
_cell.length_c   1.000
_cell.angle_alpha   90.00
_cell.angle_beta   90.00
_cell.angle_gamma   90.00
#
_symmetry.space_group_name_H-M   'P 1'
#
loop_
_entity.id
_entity.type
_entity.pdbx_description
1 polymer ?
#
loop_
_entity_poly.entity_id
_entity_poly.type
_entity_poly.pdbx_seq_one_letter_code
_entity_poly.pdbx_strand_id
1 'polypeptide(L)'
;ADIDHGHPWGDGGHTHPSSLLTRCRLHHLLKTFWDGWSETQHPDGTLDITTPTGHTYTTKPFASVMFPGWDTNTGVAPPPGKPRRKRGPGHTLMMPTRKHPRAQTRARRVERERALNHAALDAEEAAA
;
A
#
# COMPACT_ATOMS: atom_id res chain seq x y z
N ALA A 1 11.57 4.56 -1.06
CA ALA A 1 10.66 3.41 -1.25
C ALA A 1 9.23 3.94 -1.29
N ASP A 2 8.35 3.26 -2.02
CA ASP A 2 6.90 3.47 -1.97
C ASP A 2 6.31 2.51 -0.92
N ILE A 3 5.36 2.97 -0.12
CA ILE A 3 4.54 2.10 0.75
C ILE A 3 3.24 1.82 -0.01
N ASP A 4 2.97 0.56 -0.31
CA ASP A 4 1.78 0.15 -1.05
C ASP A 4 1.12 -1.06 -0.39
N HIS A 5 -0.16 -1.26 -0.66
CA HIS A 5 -0.92 -2.41 -0.18
C HIS A 5 -0.45 -3.69 -0.87
N GLY A 6 -0.41 -4.85 -0.24
CA GLY A 6 -0.08 -6.13 -0.89
C GLY A 6 -1.19 -6.53 -1.85
N HIS A 7 -2.43 -6.57 -1.36
CA HIS A 7 -3.61 -6.57 -2.22
C HIS A 7 -3.91 -5.14 -2.67
N PRO A 8 -3.96 -4.83 -3.98
CA PRO A 8 -4.14 -3.46 -4.45
C PRO A 8 -5.36 -2.77 -3.83
N TRP A 9 -5.20 -1.52 -3.37
CA TRP A 9 -6.29 -0.75 -2.77
C TRP A 9 -7.53 -0.66 -3.67
N GLY A 10 -7.32 -0.50 -4.98
CA GLY A 10 -8.39 -0.43 -5.98
C GLY A 10 -9.19 -1.74 -6.12
N ASP A 11 -8.58 -2.87 -5.77
CA ASP A 11 -9.19 -4.21 -5.84
C ASP A 11 -9.74 -4.67 -4.48
N GLY A 12 -9.82 -3.77 -3.49
CA GLY A 12 -10.36 -4.08 -2.16
C GLY A 12 -9.32 -4.15 -1.04
N GLY A 13 -8.07 -3.78 -1.31
CA GLY A 13 -6.99 -3.80 -0.32
C GLY A 13 -7.26 -2.93 0.90
N HIS A 14 -6.89 -3.42 2.08
CA HIS A 14 -7.01 -2.71 3.35
C HIS A 14 -5.67 -2.16 3.81
N THR A 15 -5.68 -0.92 4.32
CA THR A 15 -4.54 -0.34 5.04
C THR A 15 -4.39 -1.06 6.38
N HIS A 16 -3.54 -2.09 6.42
CA HIS A 16 -3.30 -2.95 7.56
C HIS A 16 -1.80 -3.28 7.63
N PRO A 17 -1.16 -3.41 8.82
CA PRO A 17 0.27 -3.64 8.89
C PRO A 17 0.75 -4.89 8.13
N SER A 18 0.03 -6.01 8.21
CA SER A 18 0.27 -7.23 7.40
C SER A 18 -0.25 -7.17 5.94
N SER A 19 -0.60 -5.97 5.48
CA SER A 19 -0.96 -5.69 4.08
C SER A 19 -0.13 -4.54 3.51
N LEU A 20 0.67 -3.81 4.30
CA LEU A 20 1.48 -2.71 3.78
C LEU A 20 2.92 -3.18 3.56
N LEU A 21 3.41 -2.96 2.34
CA LEU A 21 4.72 -3.39 1.87
C LEU A 21 5.52 -2.18 1.38
N THR A 22 6.79 -2.11 1.76
CA THR A 22 7.73 -1.14 1.20
C THR A 22 8.40 -1.70 -0.04
N ARG A 23 8.23 -1.05 -1.19
CA ARG A 23 8.86 -1.44 -2.46
C ARG A 23 9.70 -0.32 -3.05
N CYS A 24 10.73 -0.68 -3.80
CA CYS A 24 11.31 0.28 -4.73
C CYS A 24 10.27 0.60 -5.83
N ARG A 25 10.44 1.73 -6.53
CA ARG A 25 9.49 2.17 -7.54
C ARG A 25 9.31 1.13 -8.65
N LEU A 26 10.39 0.47 -9.07
CA LEU A 26 10.36 -0.58 -10.09
C LEU A 26 9.46 -1.76 -9.67
N HIS A 27 9.70 -2.35 -8.50
CA HIS A 27 8.91 -3.48 -8.01
C HIS A 27 7.45 -3.10 -7.72
N HIS A 28 7.19 -1.85 -7.30
CA HIS A 28 5.83 -1.36 -7.18
C HIS A 28 5.12 -1.36 -8.55
N LEU A 29 5.78 -0.88 -9.61
CA LEU A 29 5.20 -0.87 -10.95
C LEU A 29 4.96 -2.28 -11.50
N LEU A 30 5.92 -3.20 -11.35
CA LEU A 30 5.77 -4.57 -11.81
C LEU A 30 4.56 -5.24 -11.15
N LYS A 31 4.45 -5.12 -9.83
CA LYS A 31 3.30 -5.61 -9.09
C LYS A 31 1.97 -5.02 -9.56
N THR A 32 1.90 -3.71 -9.77
CA THR A 32 0.61 -3.05 -10.09
C THR A 32 0.13 -3.34 -11.51
N PHE A 33 1.04 -3.45 -12.48
CA PHE A 33 0.68 -3.43 -13.90
C PHE A 33 0.99 -4.71 -14.68
N TRP A 34 1.79 -5.62 -14.13
CA TRP A 34 2.23 -6.80 -14.85
C TRP A 34 1.41 -8.03 -14.46
N ASP A 35 0.72 -8.61 -15.43
CA ASP A 35 -0.06 -9.83 -15.22
C ASP A 35 0.83 -11.01 -14.83
N GLY A 36 0.36 -11.84 -13.91
CA GLY A 36 1.13 -12.97 -13.37
C GLY A 36 2.11 -12.60 -12.26
N TRP A 37 2.20 -11.32 -11.87
CA TRP A 37 2.84 -10.93 -10.63
C TRP A 37 1.85 -11.08 -9.46
N SER A 38 2.20 -11.86 -8.44
CA SER A 38 1.39 -11.99 -7.22
C SER A 38 2.26 -11.96 -5.96
N GLU A 39 1.66 -11.54 -4.85
CA GLU A 39 2.35 -11.33 -3.59
C GLU A 39 1.48 -11.77 -2.43
N THR A 40 2.07 -12.47 -1.46
CA THR A 40 1.43 -12.80 -0.19
C THR A 40 2.32 -12.35 0.95
N GLN A 41 1.80 -11.46 1.79
CA GLN A 41 2.45 -11.03 3.03
C GLN A 41 1.85 -11.83 4.19
N HIS A 42 2.72 -12.44 4.98
CA HIS A 42 2.35 -13.19 6.17
C HIS A 42 2.37 -12.29 7.42
N PRO A 43 1.67 -12.69 8.50
CA PRO A 43 1.61 -11.91 9.73
C PRO A 43 2.97 -11.57 10.35
N ASP A 44 3.96 -12.46 10.23
CA ASP A 44 5.33 -12.29 10.70
C ASP A 44 6.19 -11.37 9.81
N GLY A 45 5.61 -10.86 8.71
CA GLY A 45 6.27 -10.02 7.72
C GLY A 45 7.01 -10.80 6.63
N THR A 46 6.98 -12.13 6.64
CA THR A 46 7.45 -12.95 5.52
C THR A 46 6.66 -12.60 4.26
N LEU A 47 7.35 -12.51 3.13
CA LEU A 47 6.77 -12.12 1.86
C LEU A 47 7.12 -13.15 0.78
N ASP A 48 6.09 -13.74 0.21
CA ASP A 48 6.18 -14.59 -0.97
C ASP A 48 5.81 -13.77 -2.20
N ILE A 49 6.66 -13.82 -3.23
CA ILE A 49 6.46 -13.13 -4.51
C ILE A 49 6.52 -14.17 -5.62
N THR A 50 5.47 -14.27 -6.43
CA THR A 50 5.48 -15.03 -7.68
C THR A 50 5.65 -14.05 -8.84
N THR A 51 6.67 -14.28 -9.67
CA THR A 51 6.93 -13.50 -10.88
C THR A 51 6.03 -13.95 -12.03
N PRO A 52 5.87 -13.12 -13.08
CA PRO A 52 5.13 -13.48 -14.29
C PRO A 52 5.65 -14.75 -15.01
N THR A 53 6.92 -15.11 -14.81
CA THR A 53 7.52 -16.34 -15.35
C THR A 53 7.26 -17.57 -14.48
N GLY A 54 6.52 -17.42 -13.37
CA GLY A 54 6.16 -18.49 -12.45
C GLY A 54 7.18 -18.77 -11.34
N HIS A 55 8.29 -18.02 -11.26
CA HIS A 55 9.25 -18.20 -10.17
C HIS A 55 8.70 -17.62 -8.87
N THR A 56 8.89 -18.34 -7.76
CA THR A 56 8.49 -17.88 -6.43
C THR A 56 9.72 -17.60 -5.58
N TYR A 57 9.72 -16.46 -4.91
CA TYR A 57 10.78 -16.01 -4.02
C TYR A 57 10.19 -15.66 -2.66
N THR A 58 10.83 -16.14 -1.60
CA THR A 58 10.45 -15.83 -0.22
C THR A 58 11.53 -14.93 0.41
N THR A 59 11.10 -13.85 1.05
CA THR A 59 11.98 -12.98 1.84
C THR A 59 11.42 -12.77 3.23
N LYS A 60 12.30 -12.57 4.21
CA LYS A 60 11.93 -12.31 5.60
C LYS A 60 12.42 -10.93 6.03
N PRO A 61 11.72 -10.23 6.93
CA PRO A 61 12.18 -8.96 7.47
C PRO A 61 13.55 -9.15 8.13
N PHE A 62 14.51 -8.29 7.80
CA PHE A 62 15.84 -8.34 8.42
C PHE A 62 15.78 -8.12 9.94
N ALA A 63 14.73 -7.45 10.43
CA ALA A 63 14.45 -7.31 11.86
C ALA A 63 14.37 -8.67 12.58
N SER A 64 13.85 -9.72 11.93
CA SER A 64 13.79 -11.07 12.52
C SER A 64 15.17 -11.66 12.83
N VAL A 65 16.20 -11.26 12.07
CA VAL A 65 17.59 -11.69 12.28
C VAL A 65 18.25 -10.83 13.35
N MET A 66 18.01 -9.51 13.32
CA MET A 66 18.62 -8.56 14.26
C MET A 66 18.01 -8.63 15.66
N PHE A 67 16.74 -9.00 15.77
CA PHE A 67 15.98 -9.01 17.02
C PHE A 67 15.18 -10.32 17.20
N PRO A 68 15.85 -11.47 17.45
CA PRO A 68 15.19 -12.79 17.45
C PRO A 68 14.10 -12.96 18.52
N GLY A 69 14.14 -12.18 19.59
CA GLY A 69 13.16 -12.20 20.68
C GLY A 69 11.99 -11.24 20.49
N TRP A 70 11.96 -10.44 19.43
CA TRP A 70 10.87 -9.49 19.18
C TRP A 70 9.75 -10.17 18.39
N ASP A 71 8.54 -10.14 18.94
CA ASP A 71 7.33 -10.50 18.20
C ASP A 71 7.02 -9.44 17.12
N THR A 72 7.31 -9.78 15.87
CA THR A 72 6.98 -8.96 14.69
C THR A 72 5.64 -9.32 14.06
N ASN A 73 4.84 -10.16 14.71
CA ASN A 73 3.55 -10.57 14.21
C ASN A 73 2.55 -9.41 14.27
N THR A 74 2.01 -9.08 13.10
CA THR A 74 1.04 -7.99 12.93
C THR A 74 -0.41 -8.47 12.80
N GLY A 75 -0.66 -9.76 13.06
CA GLY A 75 -1.94 -10.42 12.86
C GLY A 75 -2.22 -10.70 11.39
N VAL A 76 -3.36 -11.33 11.11
CA VAL A 76 -3.80 -11.62 9.74
C VAL A 76 -4.50 -10.39 9.16
N ALA A 77 -4.13 -10.01 7.94
CA ALA A 77 -4.86 -8.95 7.24
C ALA A 77 -6.32 -9.37 7.02
N PRO A 78 -7.30 -8.45 7.15
CA PRO A 78 -8.68 -8.76 6.81
C PRO A 78 -8.78 -9.18 5.33
N PRO A 79 -9.73 -10.07 5.00
CA PRO A 79 -9.92 -10.50 3.62
C PRO A 79 -10.22 -9.29 2.73
N PRO A 80 -9.83 -9.33 1.44
CA PRO A 80 -10.11 -8.24 0.51
C PRO A 80 -11.57 -7.81 0.52
N GLY A 81 -11.79 -6.50 0.60
CA GLY A 81 -13.11 -5.91 0.44
C GLY A 81 -13.60 -5.94 -1.01
N LYS A 82 -14.76 -5.33 -1.26
CA LYS A 82 -15.26 -5.15 -2.62
C LYS A 82 -14.30 -4.26 -3.43
N PRO A 83 -14.06 -4.57 -4.72
CA PRO A 83 -13.25 -3.71 -5.59
C PRO A 83 -13.80 -2.28 -5.63
N ARG A 84 -12.91 -1.30 -5.46
CA ARG A 84 -13.22 0.13 -5.53
C ARG A 84 -13.12 0.68 -6.95
N ARG A 85 -12.47 -0.06 -7.87
CA ARG A 85 -12.31 0.31 -9.28
C ARG A 85 -12.81 -0.82 -10.19
N LYS A 86 -13.42 -0.45 -11.32
CA LYS A 86 -13.66 -1.40 -12.42
C LYS A 86 -12.37 -1.58 -13.23
N ARG A 87 -11.95 -2.82 -13.49
CA ARG A 87 -10.83 -3.10 -14.39
C ARG A 87 -11.32 -2.93 -15.83
N GLY A 88 -10.77 -1.97 -16.56
CA GLY A 88 -11.08 -1.72 -17.97
C GLY A 88 -9.99 -2.26 -18.89
N PRO A 89 -10.24 -2.31 -20.21
CA PRO A 89 -9.22 -2.59 -21.21
C PRO A 89 -8.02 -1.66 -21.02
N GLY A 90 -6.80 -2.21 -21.06
CA GLY A 90 -5.58 -1.41 -20.88
C GLY A 90 -5.21 -1.06 -19.44
N HIS A 91 -5.80 -1.70 -18.42
CA HIS A 91 -5.37 -1.50 -17.03
C HIS A 91 -3.88 -1.83 -16.77
N THR A 92 -3.28 -2.64 -17.65
CA THR A 92 -1.85 -3.00 -17.69
C THR A 92 -1.02 -2.03 -18.54
N LEU A 93 -1.64 -1.16 -19.34
CA LEU A 93 -0.97 -0.21 -20.23
C LEU A 93 -0.47 1.01 -19.45
N MET A 94 0.69 0.85 -18.81
CA MET A 94 1.54 1.86 -18.18
C MET A 94 0.90 2.79 -17.12
N MET A 95 1.77 3.37 -16.31
CA MET A 95 1.39 4.39 -15.32
C MET A 95 0.71 5.58 -16.02
N PRO A 96 -0.46 6.03 -15.55
CA PRO A 96 -1.07 7.26 -16.02
C PRO A 96 -0.05 8.41 -15.95
N THR A 97 0.05 9.20 -17.01
CA THR A 97 0.89 10.40 -17.00
C THR A 97 0.34 11.37 -15.95
N ARG A 98 1.23 11.79 -15.04
CA ARG A 98 0.85 12.61 -13.91
C ARG A 98 0.52 14.02 -14.39
N LYS A 99 -0.72 14.46 -14.17
CA LYS A 99 -1.19 15.82 -14.56
C LYS A 99 -0.63 16.95 -13.67
N HIS A 100 -0.19 16.64 -12.45
CA HIS A 100 0.28 17.65 -11.48
C HIS A 100 1.58 17.22 -10.77
N PRO A 101 2.55 18.11 -10.53
CA PRO A 101 3.77 17.79 -9.78
C PRO A 101 3.48 17.23 -8.38
N ARG A 102 4.28 16.26 -7.92
CA ARG A 102 4.14 15.64 -6.58
C ARG A 102 4.14 16.69 -5.46
N ALA A 103 5.00 17.70 -5.57
CA ALA A 103 5.09 18.79 -4.60
C ALA A 103 3.77 19.57 -4.48
N GLN A 104 3.13 19.91 -5.61
CA GLN A 104 1.84 20.62 -5.62
C GLN A 104 0.71 19.76 -5.07
N THR A 105 0.62 18.49 -5.46
CA THR A 105 -0.40 17.58 -4.91
C THR A 105 -0.24 17.41 -3.41
N ARG A 106 1.01 17.27 -2.93
CA ARG A 106 1.29 17.16 -1.49
C ARG A 106 0.92 18.45 -0.75
N ALA A 107 1.31 19.61 -1.26
CA ALA A 107 0.97 20.90 -0.66
C ALA A 107 -0.55 21.08 -0.52
N ARG A 108 -1.30 20.86 -1.61
CA ARG A 108 -2.78 20.91 -1.60
C ARG A 108 -3.40 19.94 -0.61
N ARG A 109 -2.89 18.70 -0.52
CA ARG A 109 -3.39 17.72 0.45
C ARG A 109 -3.16 18.18 1.89
N VAL A 110 -1.94 18.65 2.21
CA VAL A 110 -1.58 19.12 3.55
C VAL A 110 -2.42 20.32 3.95
N GLU A 111 -2.59 21.29 3.05
CA GLU A 111 -3.44 22.47 3.28
C GLU A 111 -4.89 22.08 3.56
N ARG A 112 -5.46 21.17 2.76
CA ARG A 112 -6.81 20.63 2.97
C ARG A 112 -6.93 19.91 4.31
N GLU A 113 -5.99 19.03 4.65
CA GLU A 113 -6.02 18.30 5.93
C GLU A 113 -5.90 19.26 7.12
N ARG A 114 -5.05 20.30 7.03
CA ARG A 114 -4.96 21.33 8.06
C ARG A 114 -6.25 22.11 8.21
N ALA A 115 -6.88 22.53 7.11
CA ALA A 115 -8.16 23.24 7.16
C ALA A 115 -9.26 22.40 7.82
N LEU A 116 -9.32 21.08 7.51
CA LEU A 116 -10.25 20.16 8.17
C LEU A 116 -9.98 20.02 9.67
N ASN A 117 -8.71 19.91 10.07
CA ASN A 117 -8.34 19.83 11.47
C ASN A 117 -8.66 21.13 12.22
N HIS A 118 -8.40 22.29 11.63
CA HIS A 118 -8.78 23.59 12.21
C HIS A 118 -10.30 23.67 12.40
N ALA A 119 -11.08 23.34 11.38
CA ALA A 119 -12.54 23.35 11.50
C ALA A 119 -13.06 22.35 12.56
N ALA A 120 -12.40 21.21 12.74
CA ALA A 120 -12.74 20.24 13.79
C ALA A 120 -12.45 20.81 15.19
N LEU A 121 -11.30 21.46 15.39
CA LEU A 121 -10.95 22.12 16.65
C LEU A 121 -11.91 23.27 16.96
N ASP A 122 -12.22 24.12 15.98
CA ASP A 122 -13.18 25.23 16.15
C ASP A 122 -14.57 24.70 16.54
N ALA A 123 -14.99 23.56 15.97
CA ALA A 123 -16.26 22.92 16.31
C ALA A 123 -16.25 22.28 17.70
N GLU A 124 -15.13 21.70 18.13
CA GLU A 124 -14.96 21.19 19.49
C GLU A 124 -14.97 22.34 20.52
N GLU A 125 -14.32 23.46 20.23
CA GLU A 125 -14.31 24.65 21.09
C GLU A 125 -15.70 25.30 21.19
N ALA A 126 -16.43 25.39 20.07
CA ALA A 126 -17.79 25.92 20.06
C ALA A 126 -18.81 25.02 20.78
N ALA A 127 -18.49 23.74 20.97
CA ALA A 127 -19.34 22.77 21.67
C ALA A 127 -19.04 22.67 23.18
N ALA A 128 -17.98 23.32 23.65
CA ALA A 128 -17.56 23.39 25.05
C ALA A 128 -18.20 24.59 25.78
#